data_AF-A0A535Z2W5-F1
#
_entry.id   AF-A0A535Z2W5-F1
#
_cell.length_a   1.000
_cell.length_b   1.000
_cell.length_c   1.000
_cell.angle_alpha   90.00
_cell.angle_beta   90.00
_cell.angle_gamma   90.00
#
_symmetry.space_group_name_H-M   'P 1'
#
loop_
_entity.id
_entity.type
_entity.pdbx_description
1 polymer ?
#
loop_
_entity_poly.entity_id
_entity_poly.type
_entity_poly.pdbx_seq_one_letter_code
_entity_poly.pdbx_strand_id
1 'polypeptide(L)'
;MLVHEPADGPHVDGHRTWQEPADAGRCLEAGCGAGDAIQCTYVDRRERRCLTHWCSDHIALVDGRPCCRRHAGVLRAIGSEPDAVHTLPDLENRAPSLVNWVGCHIDASLRSLLARYSDPEARVAGSSTRPGGPPGQRKWTRHWKALSSTGIDLSISLEVYEAEDTIVSACADRAEVMSAEPPWITARRQGLDLTPEQDAAARAYFYEDLISALEAELVSRSAHRGLRASA
;
A
#
# COMPACT_ATOMS: atom_id res chain seq x y z
N MET A 1 62.59 -26.89 3.75
CA MET A 1 62.14 -26.48 2.41
C MET A 1 60.88 -27.26 2.06
N LEU A 2 59.74 -26.74 2.52
CA LEU A 2 58.39 -27.09 2.08
C LEU A 2 57.61 -25.78 2.23
N VAL A 3 57.32 -25.15 1.10
CA VAL A 3 56.52 -23.92 1.00
C VAL A 3 55.05 -24.31 1.01
N HIS A 4 54.29 -23.76 1.94
CA HIS A 4 52.83 -23.85 1.94
C HIS A 4 52.29 -22.63 1.18
N GLU A 5 51.71 -22.88 0.01
CA GLU A 5 50.86 -21.94 -0.73
C GLU A 5 49.40 -21.98 -0.21
N PRO A 6 48.65 -20.87 -0.37
CA PRO A 6 47.42 -20.62 0.38
C PRO A 6 46.18 -21.24 -0.27
N ALA A 7 45.20 -21.57 0.55
CA ALA A 7 43.86 -21.92 0.11
C ALA A 7 43.06 -20.63 -0.18
N ASP A 8 42.90 -20.30 -1.46
CA ASP A 8 41.92 -19.32 -1.93
C ASP A 8 40.50 -19.84 -1.64
N GLY A 9 39.78 -19.11 -0.80
CA GLY A 9 38.35 -19.32 -0.56
C GLY A 9 37.52 -18.82 -1.76
N PRO A 10 36.34 -19.40 -2.02
CA PRO A 10 35.50 -18.96 -3.12
C PRO A 10 34.98 -17.54 -2.85
N HIS A 11 35.38 -16.62 -3.72
CA HIS A 11 34.83 -15.27 -3.87
C HIS A 11 33.33 -15.38 -4.18
N VAL A 12 32.50 -14.78 -3.33
CA VAL A 12 31.04 -14.76 -3.51
C VAL A 12 30.68 -13.54 -4.37
N ASP A 13 30.79 -13.67 -5.70
CA ASP A 13 30.26 -12.67 -6.64
C ASP A 13 28.74 -12.81 -6.73
N GLY A 14 28.05 -12.01 -5.93
CA GLY A 14 26.58 -11.98 -5.80
C GLY A 14 25.86 -11.05 -6.78
N HIS A 15 26.46 -10.68 -7.92
CA HIS A 15 25.75 -9.96 -8.98
C HIS A 15 24.91 -10.95 -9.79
N ARG A 16 23.68 -11.21 -9.33
CA ARG A 16 22.64 -11.83 -10.16
C ARG A 16 22.34 -10.89 -11.33
N THR A 17 23.04 -11.09 -12.44
CA THR A 17 22.69 -10.52 -13.75
C THR A 17 21.35 -11.12 -14.15
N TRP A 18 20.29 -10.32 -14.08
CA TRP A 18 18.98 -10.68 -14.63
C TRP A 18 19.15 -10.90 -16.14
N GLN A 19 18.84 -12.10 -16.61
CA GLN A 19 18.77 -12.39 -18.04
C GLN A 19 17.55 -11.69 -18.64
N GLU A 20 17.77 -10.93 -19.71
CA GLU A 20 16.76 -10.21 -20.47
C GLU A 20 15.73 -11.17 -21.11
N PRO A 21 14.41 -10.94 -20.96
CA PRO A 21 13.40 -11.66 -21.73
C PRO A 21 13.42 -11.19 -23.20
N ALA A 22 13.32 -12.14 -24.13
CA ALA A 22 13.50 -11.96 -25.58
C ALA A 22 12.38 -11.23 -26.35
N ASP A 23 11.51 -10.48 -25.69
CA ASP A 23 10.51 -9.61 -26.35
C ASP A 23 10.76 -8.15 -25.95
N ALA A 24 11.65 -7.47 -26.68
CA ALA A 24 11.86 -6.03 -26.54
C ALA A 24 10.64 -5.30 -27.15
N GLY A 25 9.58 -5.16 -26.34
CA GLY A 25 8.44 -4.33 -26.67
C GLY A 25 8.81 -2.85 -26.70
N ARG A 26 7.92 -1.99 -27.22
CA ARG A 26 8.05 -0.54 -27.02
C ARG A 26 7.62 -0.17 -25.61
N CYS A 27 8.23 0.88 -25.05
CA CYS A 27 7.78 1.43 -23.77
C CYS A 27 6.33 1.92 -23.89
N LEU A 28 5.50 1.57 -22.91
CA LEU A 28 4.08 1.97 -22.85
C LEU A 28 3.83 3.29 -22.11
N GLU A 29 4.88 4.00 -21.69
CA GLU A 29 4.72 5.35 -21.13
C GLU A 29 4.26 6.32 -22.23
N ALA A 30 3.29 7.17 -21.89
CA ALA A 30 2.71 8.08 -22.86
C ALA A 30 3.78 9.05 -23.41
N GLY A 31 3.93 9.07 -24.74
CA GLY A 31 4.93 9.91 -25.42
C GLY A 31 6.36 9.35 -25.40
N CYS A 32 6.60 8.16 -24.82
CA CYS A 32 7.91 7.51 -24.87
C CYS A 32 8.08 6.70 -26.16
N GLY A 33 9.24 6.84 -26.83
CA GLY A 33 9.57 6.13 -28.07
C GLY A 33 10.60 5.00 -27.92
N ALA A 34 11.03 4.68 -26.69
CA ALA A 34 12.10 3.70 -26.45
C ALA A 34 11.68 2.28 -26.87
N GLY A 35 12.58 1.58 -27.58
CA GLY A 35 12.36 0.23 -28.13
C GLY A 35 12.94 -0.92 -27.29
N ASP A 36 13.82 -0.62 -26.33
CA ASP A 36 14.46 -1.61 -25.46
C ASP A 36 13.69 -1.72 -24.13
N ALA A 37 12.40 -2.03 -24.23
CA ALA A 37 11.53 -2.10 -23.05
C ALA A 37 11.43 -3.52 -22.51
N ILE A 38 11.53 -3.65 -21.19
CA ILE A 38 11.48 -4.92 -20.48
C ILE A 38 10.05 -5.17 -20.01
N GLN A 39 9.60 -6.42 -20.09
CA GLN A 39 8.29 -6.82 -19.59
C GLN A 39 8.22 -6.73 -18.06
N CYS A 40 7.08 -6.25 -17.54
CA CYS A 40 6.75 -6.31 -16.12
C CYS A 40 6.74 -7.76 -15.60
N THR A 41 7.48 -8.03 -14.52
CA THR A 41 7.60 -9.37 -13.91
C THR A 41 6.52 -9.71 -12.88
N TYR A 42 5.46 -8.89 -12.81
CA TYR A 42 4.34 -9.16 -11.93
C TYR A 42 3.51 -10.34 -12.45
N VAL A 43 3.23 -11.28 -11.55
CA VAL A 43 2.38 -12.45 -11.78
C VAL A 43 1.32 -12.44 -10.69
N ASP A 44 0.04 -12.48 -11.07
CA ASP A 44 -1.05 -12.50 -10.09
C ASP A 44 -1.30 -13.90 -9.50
N ARG A 45 -2.19 -13.98 -8.50
CA ARG A 45 -2.59 -15.25 -7.86
C ARG A 45 -3.23 -16.29 -8.79
N ARG A 46 -3.63 -15.89 -10.00
CA ARG A 46 -4.19 -16.77 -11.04
C ARG A 46 -3.13 -17.12 -12.09
N GLU A 47 -1.86 -16.88 -11.77
CA GLU A 47 -0.69 -17.11 -12.62
C GLU A 47 -0.68 -16.29 -13.92
N ARG A 48 -1.48 -15.22 -13.97
CA ARG A 48 -1.50 -14.32 -15.14
C ARG A 48 -0.35 -13.33 -15.04
N ARG A 49 0.37 -13.18 -16.15
CA ARG A 49 1.50 -12.26 -16.27
C ARG A 49 1.03 -10.90 -16.77
N CYS A 50 1.61 -9.84 -16.22
CA CYS A 50 1.46 -8.52 -16.83
C CYS A 50 2.20 -8.48 -18.17
N LEU A 51 1.53 -8.07 -19.24
CA LEU A 51 2.10 -8.03 -20.59
C LEU A 51 2.66 -6.64 -20.98
N THR A 52 2.72 -5.71 -20.02
CA THR A 52 3.22 -4.35 -20.29
C THR A 52 4.74 -4.31 -20.33
N HIS A 53 5.31 -3.51 -21.24
CA HIS A 53 6.75 -3.31 -21.40
C HIS A 53 7.15 -1.86 -21.06
N TRP A 54 8.27 -1.69 -20.36
CA TRP A 54 8.77 -0.39 -19.88
C TRP A 54 10.28 -0.28 -20.04
N CYS A 55 10.78 0.85 -20.54
CA CYS A 55 12.22 1.11 -20.63
C CYS A 55 12.84 1.32 -19.24
N SER A 56 14.17 1.42 -19.18
CA SER A 56 14.92 1.67 -17.95
C SER A 56 14.43 2.87 -17.13
N ASP A 57 13.89 3.90 -17.80
CA ASP A 57 13.46 5.14 -17.16
C ASP A 57 12.06 5.03 -16.54
N HIS A 58 11.24 4.07 -17.00
CA HIS A 58 9.84 3.93 -16.60
C HIS A 58 9.51 2.59 -15.91
N ILE A 59 10.45 1.64 -15.93
CA ILE A 59 10.39 0.43 -15.12
C ILE A 59 10.81 0.75 -13.68
N ALA A 60 10.11 0.19 -12.69
CA ALA A 60 10.50 0.31 -11.29
C ALA A 60 11.06 -1.03 -10.80
N LEU A 61 12.17 -0.99 -10.07
CA LEU A 61 12.70 -2.16 -9.36
C LEU A 61 12.11 -2.20 -7.94
N VAL A 62 11.47 -3.33 -7.61
CA VAL A 62 10.98 -3.62 -6.25
C VAL A 62 11.49 -5.00 -5.85
N ASP A 63 12.30 -5.07 -4.80
CA ASP A 63 12.97 -6.31 -4.35
C ASP A 63 13.70 -7.03 -5.50
N GLY A 64 14.38 -6.26 -6.35
CA GLY A 64 15.10 -6.76 -7.52
C GLY A 64 14.22 -7.17 -8.71
N ARG A 65 12.90 -7.00 -8.62
CA ARG A 65 11.95 -7.36 -9.69
C ARG A 65 11.58 -6.13 -10.53
N PRO A 66 11.81 -6.13 -11.85
CA PRO A 66 11.35 -5.06 -12.73
C PRO A 66 9.83 -5.14 -12.90
N CYS A 67 9.15 -4.07 -12.52
CA CYS A 67 7.69 -3.97 -12.54
C CYS A 67 7.26 -2.63 -13.14
N CYS A 68 6.10 -2.63 -13.80
CA CYS A 68 5.46 -1.38 -14.21
C CYS A 68 5.14 -0.51 -12.98
N ARG A 69 5.01 0.81 -13.14
CA ARG A 69 4.67 1.75 -12.05
C ARG A 69 3.50 1.27 -11.19
N ARG A 70 2.47 0.71 -11.84
CA ARG A 70 1.29 0.15 -11.17
C ARG A 70 1.64 -1.02 -10.25
N HIS A 71 2.25 -2.07 -10.80
CA HIS A 71 2.56 -3.28 -10.04
C HIS A 71 3.68 -3.06 -9.02
N ALA A 72 4.59 -2.12 -9.28
CA ALA A 72 5.53 -1.66 -8.28
C ALA A 72 4.80 -1.02 -7.08
N GLY A 73 3.76 -0.22 -7.32
CA GLY A 73 2.90 0.32 -6.25
C GLY A 73 2.18 -0.76 -5.44
N VAL A 74 1.77 -1.86 -6.07
CA VAL A 74 1.17 -3.02 -5.39
C VAL A 74 2.21 -3.72 -4.51
N LEU A 75 3.37 -4.06 -5.06
CA LEU A 75 4.42 -4.77 -4.34
C LEU A 75 4.95 -3.95 -3.16
N ARG A 76 5.13 -2.64 -3.33
CA ARG A 76 5.53 -1.73 -2.24
C ARG A 76 4.48 -1.64 -1.13
N ALA A 77 3.20 -1.73 -1.47
CA ALA A 77 2.11 -1.69 -0.48
C ALA A 77 2.09 -2.94 0.40
N ILE A 78 2.33 -4.10 -0.20
CA ILE A 78 2.31 -5.41 0.47
C ILE A 78 3.61 -5.63 1.25
N GLY A 79 4.75 -5.17 0.70
CA GLY A 79 6.07 -5.44 1.23
C GLY A 79 6.56 -6.85 0.94
N SER A 80 7.68 -7.23 1.54
CA SER A 80 8.35 -8.51 1.34
C SER A 80 7.78 -9.60 2.24
N GLU A 81 6.51 -9.98 2.03
CA GLU A 81 5.91 -11.13 2.73
C GLU A 81 6.23 -12.44 1.94
N PRO A 82 6.80 -13.49 2.57
CA PRO A 82 7.38 -14.64 1.85
C PRO A 82 6.40 -15.59 1.11
N ASP A 83 5.09 -15.55 1.39
CA ASP A 83 4.11 -16.49 0.83
C ASP A 83 3.34 -15.93 -0.40
N ALA A 84 4.00 -15.08 -1.18
CA ALA A 84 3.40 -14.10 -2.09
C ALA A 84 3.03 -14.57 -3.50
N VAL A 85 2.46 -15.76 -3.70
CA VAL A 85 1.80 -16.07 -4.99
C VAL A 85 0.28 -16.06 -4.83
N HIS A 86 -0.25 -16.82 -3.86
CA HIS A 86 -1.70 -16.86 -3.61
C HIS A 86 -2.25 -15.57 -2.96
N THR A 87 -1.36 -14.73 -2.42
CA THR A 87 -1.73 -13.44 -1.82
C THR A 87 -1.61 -12.26 -2.78
N LEU A 88 -1.05 -12.41 -3.98
CA LEU A 88 -0.98 -11.27 -4.89
C LEU A 88 -2.37 -10.95 -5.46
N PRO A 89 -2.76 -9.67 -5.51
CA PRO A 89 -4.02 -9.28 -6.12
C PRO A 89 -4.02 -9.57 -7.63
N ASP A 90 -5.21 -9.70 -8.21
CA ASP A 90 -5.38 -9.85 -9.66
C ASP A 90 -4.71 -8.68 -10.41
N LEU A 91 -4.22 -8.91 -11.64
CA LEU A 91 -3.48 -7.90 -12.43
C LEU A 91 -4.11 -6.50 -12.40
N GLU A 92 -5.44 -6.48 -12.53
CA GLU A 92 -6.25 -5.27 -12.65
C GLU A 92 -6.76 -4.70 -11.33
N ASN A 93 -6.47 -5.33 -10.20
CA ASN A 93 -6.88 -4.83 -8.90
C ASN A 93 -5.87 -3.81 -8.33
N ARG A 94 -6.37 -2.73 -7.75
CA ARG A 94 -5.59 -1.62 -7.18
C ARG A 94 -5.77 -1.41 -5.68
N ALA A 95 -6.59 -2.25 -5.04
CA ALA A 95 -6.95 -2.14 -3.63
C ALA A 95 -5.74 -1.97 -2.69
N PRO A 96 -4.68 -2.81 -2.75
CA PRO A 96 -3.55 -2.65 -1.83
C PRO A 96 -2.81 -1.34 -2.04
N SER A 97 -2.60 -0.92 -3.31
CA SER A 97 -1.96 0.35 -3.60
C SER A 97 -2.78 1.52 -3.08
N LEU A 98 -4.11 1.45 -3.19
CA LEU A 98 -5.01 2.51 -2.74
C LEU A 98 -4.99 2.66 -1.21
N VAL A 99 -5.18 1.54 -0.49
CA VAL A 99 -5.09 1.50 0.98
C VAL A 99 -3.76 2.04 1.46
N ASN A 100 -2.67 1.60 0.82
CA ASN A 100 -1.33 2.03 1.21
C ASN A 100 -1.10 3.51 0.92
N TRP A 101 -1.54 4.00 -0.25
CA TRP A 101 -1.39 5.41 -0.62
C TRP A 101 -2.06 6.34 0.37
N VAL A 102 -3.34 6.08 0.68
CA VAL A 102 -4.10 6.87 1.65
C VAL A 102 -3.49 6.70 3.03
N GLY A 103 -3.22 5.47 3.44
CA GLY A 103 -2.64 5.16 4.75
C GLY A 103 -1.29 5.82 4.99
N CYS A 104 -0.44 5.94 3.98
CA CYS A 104 0.83 6.68 4.09
C CYS A 104 0.60 8.19 4.27
N HIS A 105 -0.37 8.78 3.57
CA HIS A 105 -0.65 10.22 3.68
C HIS A 105 -1.18 10.61 5.05
N ILE A 106 -2.01 9.76 5.67
CA ILE A 106 -2.65 10.08 6.96
C ILE A 106 -2.02 9.36 8.17
N ASP A 107 -0.91 8.63 7.99
CA ASP A 107 -0.29 7.78 9.02
C ASP A 107 -0.02 8.55 10.33
N ALA A 108 0.60 9.73 10.22
CA ALA A 108 0.94 10.56 11.36
C ALA A 108 -0.31 11.05 12.13
N SER A 109 -1.36 11.44 11.39
CA SER A 109 -2.63 11.88 11.97
C SER A 109 -3.33 10.74 12.69
N LEU A 110 -3.40 9.54 12.09
CA LEU A 110 -4.02 8.38 12.73
C LEU A 110 -3.28 7.94 14.00
N ARG A 111 -1.94 8.01 13.99
CA ARG A 111 -1.13 7.74 15.19
C ARG A 111 -1.40 8.75 16.29
N SER A 112 -1.51 10.03 15.93
CA SER A 112 -1.79 11.10 16.87
C SER A 112 -3.18 10.96 17.48
N LEU A 113 -4.20 10.62 16.68
CA LEU A 113 -5.54 10.33 17.16
C LEU A 113 -5.53 9.16 18.16
N LEU A 114 -4.91 8.04 17.79
CA LEU A 114 -4.82 6.89 18.71
C LEU A 114 -4.12 7.27 20.01
N ALA A 115 -3.00 7.97 19.97
CA ALA A 115 -2.28 8.40 21.17
C ALA A 115 -3.13 9.35 22.06
N ARG A 116 -3.96 10.22 21.46
CA ARG A 116 -4.82 11.16 22.20
C ARG A 116 -5.99 10.48 22.91
N TYR A 117 -6.59 9.46 22.29
CA TYR A 117 -7.85 8.86 22.75
C TYR A 117 -7.69 7.49 23.43
N SER A 118 -6.48 6.92 23.45
CA SER A 118 -6.19 5.67 24.15
C SER A 118 -5.61 5.90 25.55
N ASP A 119 -5.42 4.81 26.30
CA ASP A 119 -4.65 4.79 27.54
C ASP A 119 -3.29 5.52 27.37
N PRO A 120 -2.89 6.43 28.28
CA PRO A 120 -1.62 7.17 28.19
C PRO A 120 -0.37 6.28 28.08
N GLU A 121 -0.42 5.06 28.61
CA GLU A 121 0.66 4.08 28.54
C GLU A 121 0.55 3.18 27.30
N ALA A 122 -0.46 3.36 26.45
CA ALA A 122 -0.64 2.56 25.25
C ALA A 122 0.41 2.88 24.19
N ARG A 123 0.99 1.84 23.61
CA ARG A 123 1.92 1.96 22.49
C ARG A 123 1.15 1.92 21.17
N VAL A 124 1.32 2.95 20.35
CA VAL A 124 0.72 3.00 19.01
C VAL A 124 1.60 2.25 17.99
N ALA A 125 0.99 1.32 17.25
CA ALA A 125 1.64 0.54 16.20
C ALA A 125 0.82 0.57 14.91
N GLY A 126 1.50 0.67 13.76
CA GLY A 126 0.91 0.52 12.43
C GLY A 126 1.34 -0.80 11.78
N SER A 127 0.53 -1.35 10.89
CA SER A 127 0.87 -2.54 10.09
C SER A 127 1.19 -2.20 8.63
N SER A 128 1.81 -3.14 7.92
CA SER A 128 1.77 -3.18 6.45
C SER A 128 0.35 -3.47 5.94
N THR A 129 0.15 -3.27 4.65
CA THR A 129 -1.12 -3.58 3.98
C THR A 129 -1.24 -5.09 3.82
N ARG A 130 -2.29 -5.69 4.39
CA ARG A 130 -2.50 -7.14 4.38
C ARG A 130 -3.84 -7.51 3.77
N PRO A 131 -3.93 -8.66 3.10
CA PRO A 131 -5.22 -9.17 2.66
C PRO A 131 -5.99 -9.77 3.85
N GLY A 132 -7.31 -9.69 3.79
CA GLY A 132 -8.23 -10.33 4.73
C GLY A 132 -9.56 -10.64 4.08
N GLY A 133 -10.43 -11.35 4.81
CA GLY A 133 -11.74 -11.79 4.34
C GLY A 133 -11.70 -13.08 3.51
N PRO A 134 -12.85 -13.75 3.37
CA PRO A 134 -12.95 -14.99 2.60
C PRO A 134 -12.83 -14.72 1.08
N PRO A 135 -12.57 -15.77 0.27
CA PRO A 135 -12.65 -15.67 -1.19
C PRO A 135 -13.97 -15.04 -1.64
N GLY A 136 -13.91 -14.08 -2.57
CA GLY A 136 -15.08 -13.33 -3.05
C GLY A 136 -15.46 -12.09 -2.23
N GLN A 137 -15.00 -11.97 -0.99
CA GLN A 137 -15.13 -10.77 -0.15
C GLN A 137 -13.77 -10.28 0.35
N ARG A 138 -12.73 -10.59 -0.43
CA ARG A 138 -11.36 -10.27 -0.09
C ARG A 138 -11.19 -8.76 -0.05
N LYS A 139 -10.56 -8.27 1.01
CA LYS A 139 -10.22 -6.87 1.20
C LYS A 139 -8.75 -6.72 1.55
N TRP A 140 -8.23 -5.55 1.28
CA TRP A 140 -6.90 -5.14 1.69
C TRP A 140 -7.06 -4.15 2.83
N THR A 141 -6.27 -4.35 3.88
CA THR A 141 -6.41 -3.58 5.12
C THR A 141 -5.06 -3.14 5.63
N ARG A 142 -5.01 -1.88 6.09
CA ARG A 142 -3.91 -1.37 6.91
C ARG A 142 -4.47 -0.98 8.27
N HIS A 143 -3.80 -1.41 9.33
CA HIS A 143 -4.25 -1.21 10.70
C HIS A 143 -3.31 -0.29 11.47
N TRP A 144 -3.90 0.50 12.35
CA TRP A 144 -3.22 1.18 13.45
C TRP A 144 -3.89 0.77 14.75
N LYS A 145 -3.09 0.45 15.77
CA LYS A 145 -3.59 -0.04 17.05
C LYS A 145 -2.86 0.65 18.18
N ALA A 146 -3.61 1.10 19.19
CA ALA A 146 -3.09 1.43 20.50
C ALA A 146 -3.11 0.16 21.36
N LEU A 147 -1.95 -0.22 21.87
CA LEU A 147 -1.73 -1.47 22.61
C LEU A 147 -1.40 -1.15 24.07
N SER A 148 -2.26 -1.55 24.99
CA SER A 148 -2.06 -1.41 26.44
C SER A 148 -1.61 -2.74 27.06
N SER A 149 -1.40 -2.75 28.38
CA SER A 149 -1.08 -3.97 29.14
C SER A 149 -2.20 -5.03 29.11
N THR A 150 -3.44 -4.63 28.79
CA THR A 150 -4.61 -5.52 28.75
C THR A 150 -4.99 -5.95 27.33
N GLY A 151 -4.32 -5.43 26.29
CA GLY A 151 -4.54 -5.81 24.90
C GLY A 151 -4.66 -4.62 23.95
N ILE A 152 -5.53 -4.73 22.96
CA ILE A 152 -5.84 -3.63 22.04
C ILE A 152 -6.86 -2.72 22.72
N ASP A 153 -6.46 -1.48 23.00
CA ASP A 153 -7.36 -0.50 23.60
C ASP A 153 -8.26 0.17 22.55
N LEU A 154 -7.63 0.61 21.46
CA LEU A 154 -8.28 1.19 20.28
C LEU A 154 -7.60 0.72 19.00
N SER A 155 -8.39 0.63 17.94
CA SER A 155 -7.88 0.33 16.61
C SER A 155 -8.57 1.13 15.52
N ILE A 156 -7.78 1.58 14.55
CA ILE A 156 -8.24 2.18 13.31
C ILE A 156 -7.81 1.27 12.17
N SER A 157 -8.62 1.18 11.13
CA SER A 157 -8.21 0.54 9.88
C SER A 157 -8.72 1.27 8.66
N LEU A 158 -7.92 1.23 7.60
CA LEU A 158 -8.36 1.55 6.25
C LEU A 158 -8.53 0.25 5.47
N GLU A 159 -9.65 0.13 4.77
CA GLU A 159 -10.06 -1.06 4.04
C GLU A 159 -10.45 -0.70 2.60
N VAL A 160 -10.02 -1.52 1.65
CA VAL A 160 -10.53 -1.47 0.26
C VAL A 160 -10.84 -2.90 -0.17
N TYR A 161 -12.07 -3.12 -0.62
CA TYR A 161 -12.51 -4.42 -1.11
C TYR A 161 -11.99 -4.68 -2.52
N GLU A 162 -11.66 -5.93 -2.85
CA GLU A 162 -11.22 -6.24 -4.20
C GLU A 162 -12.34 -6.15 -5.25
N ALA A 163 -13.58 -6.38 -4.82
CA ALA A 163 -14.77 -6.27 -5.67
C ALA A 163 -15.14 -4.81 -5.99
N GLU A 164 -14.70 -3.88 -5.14
CA GLU A 164 -14.93 -2.45 -5.30
C GLU A 164 -13.62 -1.72 -4.91
N ASP A 165 -12.65 -1.79 -5.81
CA ASP A 165 -11.27 -1.35 -5.55
C ASP A 165 -11.04 0.15 -5.71
N THR A 166 -12.14 0.91 -5.78
CA THR A 166 -12.17 2.38 -5.87
C THR A 166 -12.59 3.06 -4.58
N ILE A 167 -13.20 2.33 -3.64
CA ILE A 167 -13.77 2.87 -2.41
C ILE A 167 -12.87 2.57 -1.22
N VAL A 168 -12.55 3.59 -0.44
CA VAL A 168 -11.80 3.48 0.82
C VAL A 168 -12.79 3.57 1.98
N SER A 169 -12.82 2.52 2.80
CA SER A 169 -13.56 2.49 4.06
C SER A 169 -12.60 2.75 5.22
N ALA A 170 -12.97 3.68 6.10
CA ALA A 170 -12.29 3.94 7.37
C ALA A 170 -13.11 3.36 8.52
N CYS A 171 -12.46 2.57 9.38
CA CYS A 171 -13.12 1.87 10.48
C CYS A 171 -12.44 2.16 11.82
N ALA A 172 -13.23 2.25 12.89
CA ALA A 172 -12.79 2.28 14.28
C ALA A 172 -13.31 1.04 15.04
N ASP A 173 -12.40 0.25 15.62
CA ASP A 173 -12.66 -1.08 16.21
C ASP A 173 -13.56 -1.99 15.36
N ARG A 174 -13.29 -1.99 14.04
CA ARG A 174 -14.02 -2.74 13.00
C ARG A 174 -15.41 -2.20 12.63
N ALA A 175 -15.90 -1.14 13.28
CA ALA A 175 -17.09 -0.44 12.81
C ALA A 175 -16.71 0.54 11.71
N GLU A 176 -17.36 0.44 10.55
CA GLU A 176 -17.18 1.43 9.48
C GLU A 176 -17.73 2.79 9.94
N VAL A 177 -16.90 3.82 9.80
CA VAL A 177 -17.22 5.20 10.17
C VAL A 177 -17.52 6.03 8.92
N MET A 178 -16.77 5.76 7.85
CA MET A 178 -16.89 6.45 6.58
C MET A 178 -16.46 5.52 5.45
N SER A 179 -17.10 5.69 4.30
CA SER A 179 -16.69 5.04 3.05
C SER A 179 -16.82 6.05 1.91
N ALA A 180 -15.76 6.23 1.12
CA ALA A 180 -15.75 7.22 0.04
C ALA A 180 -14.82 6.84 -1.12
N GLU A 181 -15.19 7.28 -2.32
CA GLU A 181 -14.30 7.26 -3.49
C GLU A 181 -13.34 8.45 -3.42
N PRO A 182 -12.02 8.25 -3.49
CA PRO A 182 -11.08 9.36 -3.51
C PRO A 182 -11.22 10.23 -4.77
N PRO A 183 -11.05 11.56 -4.65
CA PRO A 183 -11.42 12.50 -5.72
C PRO A 183 -10.59 12.33 -7.00
N TRP A 184 -9.33 11.89 -6.92
CA TRP A 184 -8.51 11.60 -8.11
C TRP A 184 -8.99 10.38 -8.89
N ILE A 185 -9.72 9.46 -8.27
CA ILE A 185 -10.35 8.34 -8.95
C ILE A 185 -11.62 8.84 -9.67
N THR A 186 -12.47 9.58 -8.97
CA THR A 186 -13.69 10.17 -9.51
C THR A 186 -13.37 11.10 -10.70
N ALA A 187 -12.41 12.02 -10.55
CA ALA A 187 -11.98 12.94 -11.62
C ALA A 187 -11.49 12.18 -12.86
N ARG A 188 -10.63 11.17 -12.67
CA ARG A 188 -10.12 10.31 -13.77
C ARG A 188 -11.25 9.57 -14.49
N ARG A 189 -12.26 9.08 -13.77
CA ARG A 189 -13.43 8.40 -14.37
C ARG A 189 -14.31 9.35 -15.17
N GLN A 190 -14.40 10.60 -14.72
CA GLN A 190 -15.18 11.65 -15.38
C GLN A 190 -14.40 12.35 -16.50
N GLY A 191 -13.13 12.02 -16.71
CA GLY A 191 -12.28 12.69 -17.71
C GLY A 191 -11.98 14.16 -17.38
N LEU A 192 -12.04 14.52 -16.09
CA LEU A 192 -11.73 15.86 -15.63
C LEU A 192 -10.22 16.05 -15.54
N ASP A 193 -9.71 17.06 -16.23
CA ASP A 193 -8.33 17.51 -16.13
C ASP A 193 -8.25 18.61 -15.08
N LEU A 194 -7.85 18.25 -13.87
CA LEU A 194 -7.69 19.18 -12.75
C LEU A 194 -6.31 19.80 -12.80
N THR A 195 -6.19 21.10 -12.49
CA THR A 195 -4.87 21.68 -12.28
C THR A 195 -4.19 21.02 -11.07
N PRO A 196 -2.85 21.04 -10.98
CA PRO A 196 -2.13 20.48 -9.83
C PRO A 196 -2.63 21.01 -8.49
N GLU A 197 -2.99 22.29 -8.42
CA GLU A 197 -3.52 22.93 -7.22
C GLU A 197 -4.92 22.43 -6.86
N GLN A 198 -5.77 22.22 -7.86
CA GLN A 198 -7.11 21.67 -7.66
C GLN A 198 -7.05 20.20 -7.20
N ASP A 199 -6.19 19.38 -7.81
CA ASP A 199 -5.98 17.99 -7.39
C ASP A 199 -5.42 17.93 -5.97
N ALA A 200 -4.43 18.77 -5.63
CA ALA A 200 -3.87 18.86 -4.29
C ALA A 200 -4.92 19.28 -3.24
N ALA A 201 -5.72 20.30 -3.53
CA ALA A 201 -6.77 20.77 -2.63
C ALA A 201 -7.87 19.70 -2.43
N ALA A 202 -8.31 19.04 -3.50
CA ALA A 202 -9.30 17.97 -3.41
C ALA A 202 -8.79 16.78 -2.57
N ARG A 203 -7.52 16.40 -2.75
CA ARG A 203 -6.86 15.36 -1.95
C ARG A 203 -6.78 15.75 -0.47
N ALA A 204 -6.36 16.98 -0.17
CA ALA A 204 -6.27 17.47 1.20
C ALA A 204 -7.64 17.40 1.90
N TYR A 205 -8.69 17.90 1.24
CA TYR A 205 -10.05 17.81 1.76
C TYR A 205 -10.50 16.37 2.03
N PHE A 206 -10.23 15.45 1.11
CA PHE A 206 -10.54 14.03 1.29
C PHE A 206 -9.84 13.42 2.52
N TYR A 207 -8.56 13.76 2.73
CA TYR A 207 -7.82 13.28 3.91
C TYR A 207 -8.34 13.89 5.21
N GLU A 208 -8.66 15.19 5.22
CA GLU A 208 -9.23 15.89 6.36
C GLU A 208 -10.60 15.31 6.75
N ASP A 209 -11.44 14.99 5.77
CA ASP A 209 -12.77 14.39 6.00
C ASP A 209 -12.66 13.00 6.65
N LEU A 210 -11.77 12.14 6.14
CA LEU A 210 -11.47 10.83 6.75
C LEU A 210 -10.98 10.95 8.20
N ILE A 211 -10.06 11.88 8.45
CA ILE A 211 -9.49 12.11 9.79
C ILE A 211 -10.59 12.64 10.74
N SER A 212 -11.40 13.59 10.27
CA SER A 212 -12.46 14.21 11.07
C SER A 212 -13.55 13.20 11.44
N ALA A 213 -13.96 12.34 10.48
CA ALA A 213 -14.92 11.29 10.73
C ALA A 213 -14.42 10.30 11.79
N LEU A 214 -13.16 9.85 11.67
CA LEU A 214 -12.52 8.97 12.65
C LEU A 214 -12.40 9.63 14.03
N GLU A 215 -11.99 10.89 14.09
CA GLU A 215 -11.88 11.63 15.35
C GLU A 215 -13.25 11.77 16.04
N ALA A 216 -14.30 12.12 15.30
CA ALA A 216 -15.65 12.21 15.84
C ALA A 216 -16.13 10.89 16.45
N GLU A 217 -15.85 9.76 15.80
CA GLU A 217 -16.16 8.43 16.34
C GLU A 217 -15.36 8.12 17.61
N LEU A 218 -14.07 8.45 17.64
CA LEU A 218 -13.23 8.25 18.83
C LEU A 218 -13.66 9.12 20.02
N VAL A 219 -14.05 10.38 19.76
CA VAL A 219 -14.62 11.28 20.76
C VAL A 219 -15.89 10.67 21.35
N SER A 220 -16.81 10.22 20.49
CA SER A 220 -18.04 9.54 20.93
C SER A 220 -17.71 8.36 21.85
N ARG A 221 -16.78 7.49 21.47
CA ARG A 221 -16.38 6.32 22.29
C ARG A 221 -15.71 6.68 23.60
N SER A 222 -14.83 7.68 23.60
CA SER A 222 -14.13 8.12 24.81
C SER A 222 -15.12 8.62 25.88
N ALA A 223 -16.15 9.34 25.45
CA ALA A 223 -17.22 9.81 26.33
C ALA A 223 -17.99 8.64 26.98
N HIS A 224 -18.24 7.55 26.24
CA HIS A 224 -18.88 6.35 26.78
C HIS A 224 -17.96 5.53 27.71
N ARG A 225 -16.64 5.59 27.52
CA ARG A 225 -15.65 4.90 28.37
C ARG A 225 -15.29 5.66 29.66
N GLY A 226 -15.73 6.91 29.81
CA GLY A 226 -15.39 7.75 30.97
C GLY A 226 -13.91 8.19 31.01
N LEU A 227 -13.15 7.94 29.95
CA LEU A 227 -11.78 8.44 29.77
C LEU A 227 -11.88 9.89 29.31
N ARG A 228 -11.51 10.85 30.18
CA ARG A 228 -11.40 12.25 29.76
C ARG A 228 -10.24 12.39 28.78
N ALA A 229 -10.53 12.87 27.57
CA ALA A 229 -9.50 13.27 26.62
C ALA A 229 -8.54 14.25 27.31
N SER A 230 -7.24 13.91 27.33
CA SER A 230 -6.22 14.83 27.81
C SER A 230 -5.99 15.88 26.72
N ALA A 231 -6.17 17.15 27.11
CA ALA A 231 -6.08 18.33 26.25
C ALA A 231 -4.68 18.54 25.68
#